data_AF-A0A1C4VZ52-F1
#
_entry.id   AF-A0A1C4VZ52-F1
#
_cell.length_a   1.000
_cell.length_b   1.000
_cell.length_c   1.000
_cell.angle_alpha   90.00
_cell.angle_beta   90.00
_cell.angle_gamma   90.00
#
_symmetry.space_group_name_H-M   'P 1'
#
loop_
_entity.id
_entity.type
_entity.pdbx_description
1 polymer ?
#
loop_
_entity_poly.entity_id
_entity_poly.type
_entity_poly.pdbx_seq_one_letter_code
_entity_poly.pdbx_strand_id
1 'polypeptide(L)'
;MGATTVVNLKGHRDDPAYADVVYVGRAMSRGGWRLPQSPLSSPFRPGPDGTRDEVIEKYREYLLGRPDLLALLPDLRGRRLGCWCVPERCHAEVIAELADTPPRT
;
A
#
# COMPACT_ATOMS: atom_id res chain seq x y z
N MET A 1 -12.23 11.20 11.86
CA MET A 1 -11.60 10.52 10.70
C MET A 1 -11.84 9.04 10.85
N GLY A 2 -12.26 8.36 9.79
CA GLY A 2 -12.42 6.90 9.79
C GLY A 2 -11.08 6.17 9.79
N ALA A 3 -11.11 4.83 9.86
CA ALA A 3 -9.93 4.00 9.74
C ALA A 3 -9.35 4.07 8.32
N THR A 4 -8.03 3.97 8.19
CA THR A 4 -7.37 3.76 6.90
C THR A 4 -7.67 2.33 6.45
N THR A 5 -8.16 2.17 5.22
CA THR A 5 -8.60 0.85 4.71
C THR A 5 -7.85 0.47 3.45
N VAL A 6 -7.80 -0.83 3.14
CA VAL A 6 -7.17 -1.34 1.92
C VAL A 6 -8.23 -2.00 1.04
N VAL A 7 -8.22 -1.67 -0.25
CA VAL A 7 -9.18 -2.20 -1.23
C VAL A 7 -8.48 -2.80 -2.44
N ASN A 8 -9.09 -3.83 -3.03
CA ASN A 8 -8.61 -4.41 -4.30
C ASN A 8 -9.04 -3.51 -5.48
N LEU A 9 -8.09 -3.19 -6.37
CA LEU A 9 -8.35 -2.40 -7.59
C LEU A 9 -8.76 -3.24 -8.82
N LYS A 10 -8.71 -4.57 -8.75
CA LYS A 10 -9.06 -5.46 -9.86
C LYS A 10 -10.52 -5.27 -10.24
N GLY A 11 -10.77 -4.95 -11.51
CA GLY A 11 -12.12 -4.72 -12.03
C GLY A 11 -12.67 -3.32 -11.79
N HIS A 12 -11.97 -2.46 -11.03
CA HIS A 12 -12.42 -1.11 -10.68
C HIS A 12 -11.69 -0.02 -11.47
N ARG A 13 -11.33 -0.32 -12.73
CA ARG A 13 -10.73 0.69 -13.61
C ARG A 13 -11.82 1.68 -14.02
N ASP A 14 -11.53 2.97 -13.91
CA ASP A 14 -12.44 4.06 -14.26
C ASP A 14 -13.76 4.02 -13.44
N ASP A 15 -13.78 3.32 -12.32
CA ASP A 15 -14.94 3.20 -11.42
C ASP A 15 -15.06 4.46 -10.55
N PRO A 16 -16.15 5.26 -10.68
CA PRO A 16 -16.34 6.45 -9.86
C PRO A 16 -16.36 6.17 -8.36
N ALA A 17 -16.77 4.97 -7.93
CA ALA A 17 -16.76 4.57 -6.52
C ALA A 17 -15.34 4.34 -5.97
N TYR A 18 -14.31 4.37 -6.81
CA TYR A 18 -12.90 4.23 -6.45
C TYR A 18 -12.09 5.50 -6.73
N ALA A 19 -12.74 6.61 -7.11
CA ALA A 19 -12.08 7.87 -7.43
C ALA A 19 -11.27 8.46 -6.25
N ASP A 20 -11.62 8.11 -5.00
CA ASP A 20 -10.96 8.56 -3.78
C ASP A 20 -9.78 7.67 -3.34
N VAL A 21 -9.60 6.51 -3.98
CA VAL A 21 -8.63 5.49 -3.60
C VAL A 21 -7.22 5.92 -3.98
N VAL A 22 -6.33 5.94 -2.98
CA VAL A 22 -4.92 6.28 -3.14
C VAL A 22 -4.14 5.05 -3.54
N TYR A 23 -3.51 5.09 -4.73
CA TYR A 23 -2.70 3.99 -5.22
C TYR A 23 -1.34 3.91 -4.52
N VAL A 24 -1.01 2.76 -3.93
CA VAL A 24 0.25 2.57 -3.17
C VAL A 24 1.13 1.42 -3.70
N GLY A 25 0.81 0.88 -4.87
CA GLY A 25 1.54 -0.25 -5.45
C GLY A 25 2.66 0.13 -6.43
N ARG A 26 3.22 -0.90 -7.07
CA ARG A 26 4.27 -0.78 -8.11
C ARG A 26 3.71 -0.23 -9.43
N ALA A 27 4.56 0.32 -10.30
CA ALA A 27 4.07 0.81 -11.60
C ALA A 27 3.21 -0.24 -12.33
N MET A 28 2.05 0.19 -12.85
CA MET A 28 1.11 -0.67 -13.56
C MET A 28 0.63 0.00 -14.85
N SER A 29 1.06 -0.61 -15.97
CA SER A 29 0.72 -0.20 -17.33
C SER A 29 -0.16 -1.22 -18.08
N ARG A 30 -0.52 -2.33 -17.43
CA ARG A 30 -1.28 -3.43 -18.07
C ARG A 30 -2.78 -3.27 -17.87
N GLY A 31 -3.58 -3.85 -18.75
CA GLY A 31 -5.05 -3.84 -18.62
C GLY A 31 -5.68 -2.44 -18.73
N GLY A 32 -5.01 -1.52 -19.43
CA GLY A 32 -5.44 -0.13 -19.61
C GLY A 32 -5.16 0.80 -18.43
N TRP A 33 -4.57 0.30 -17.35
CA TRP A 33 -4.07 1.14 -16.27
C TRP A 33 -2.85 1.93 -16.71
N ARG A 34 -2.71 3.17 -16.22
CA ARG A 34 -1.48 3.98 -16.31
C ARG A 34 -1.16 4.59 -14.94
N LEU A 35 -0.81 3.72 -14.01
CA LEU A 35 -0.49 4.11 -12.63
C LEU A 35 1.03 4.13 -12.44
N PRO A 36 1.64 5.28 -12.06
CA PRO A 36 3.05 5.34 -11.74
C PRO A 36 3.37 4.53 -10.48
N GLN A 37 4.64 4.18 -10.29
CA GLN A 37 5.09 3.55 -9.06
C GLN A 37 4.89 4.51 -7.88
N SER A 38 4.23 4.03 -6.82
CA SER A 38 4.14 4.77 -5.57
C SER A 38 5.49 4.76 -4.83
N PRO A 39 5.90 5.86 -4.17
CA PRO A 39 7.03 5.86 -3.24
C PRO A 39 6.91 4.80 -2.14
N LEU A 40 5.67 4.46 -1.76
CA LEU A 40 5.35 3.46 -0.74
C LEU A 40 5.20 2.04 -1.32
N SER A 41 5.48 1.82 -2.61
CA SER A 41 5.44 0.47 -3.18
C SER A 41 6.46 -0.45 -2.50
N SER A 42 6.07 -1.70 -2.23
CA SER A 42 7.02 -2.67 -1.66
C SER A 42 8.16 -2.97 -2.65
N PRO A 43 9.44 -2.92 -2.23
CA PRO A 43 10.57 -3.35 -3.06
C PRO A 43 10.66 -4.88 -3.17
N PHE A 44 10.06 -5.61 -2.22
CA PHE A 44 10.11 -7.07 -2.10
C PHE A 44 8.96 -7.77 -2.85
N ARG A 45 9.18 -9.02 -3.28
CA ARG A 45 8.25 -9.86 -4.05
C ARG A 45 8.13 -11.25 -3.43
N PRO A 46 6.89 -11.73 -3.14
CA PRO A 46 6.68 -13.11 -2.78
C PRO A 46 7.24 -14.06 -3.85
N GLY A 47 7.89 -15.14 -3.43
CA GLY A 47 8.72 -16.00 -4.27
C GLY A 47 10.19 -15.61 -4.14
N PRO A 48 10.72 -14.71 -4.98
CA PRO A 48 12.14 -14.36 -4.98
C PRO A 48 12.69 -13.88 -3.64
N ASP A 49 11.89 -13.11 -2.89
CA ASP A 49 12.32 -12.49 -1.63
C ASP A 49 11.76 -13.21 -0.38
N GLY A 50 11.13 -14.37 -0.56
CA GLY A 50 10.54 -15.17 0.51
C GLY A 50 9.03 -15.41 0.34
N THR A 51 8.41 -15.99 1.36
CA THR A 51 6.96 -16.15 1.44
C THR A 51 6.25 -14.80 1.52
N ARG A 52 4.94 -14.78 1.31
CA ARG A 52 4.15 -13.54 1.41
C ARG A 52 4.24 -12.90 2.79
N ASP A 53 4.17 -13.72 3.84
CA ASP A 53 4.29 -13.25 5.22
C ASP A 53 5.67 -12.63 5.47
N GLU A 54 6.73 -13.33 5.09
CA GLU A 54 8.12 -12.84 5.22
C GLU A 54 8.32 -11.52 4.49
N VAL A 55 7.79 -11.40 3.26
CA VAL A 55 7.90 -10.19 2.45
C VAL A 55 7.17 -9.00 3.09
N ILE A 56 6.07 -9.24 3.79
CA ILE A 56 5.31 -8.19 4.45
C ILE A 56 6.01 -7.72 5.73
N GLU A 57 6.59 -8.64 6.49
CA GLU A 57 7.41 -8.27 7.64
C GLU A 57 8.67 -7.51 7.20
N LYS A 58 9.36 -7.96 6.14
CA LYS A 58 10.46 -7.21 5.52
C LYS A 58 10.04 -5.81 5.08
N TYR A 59 8.83 -5.68 4.51
CA TYR A 59 8.31 -4.38 4.13
C TYR A 59 8.05 -3.47 5.32
N ARG A 60 7.52 -4.01 6.43
CA ARG A 60 7.34 -3.26 7.69
C ARG A 60 8.67 -2.74 8.21
N GLU A 61 9.68 -3.59 8.29
CA GLU A 61 11.02 -3.18 8.74
C GLU A 61 11.63 -2.12 7.81
N TYR A 62 11.52 -2.31 6.49
CA TYR A 62 11.96 -1.33 5.48
C TYR A 62 11.27 0.02 5.66
N LEU A 63 9.96 0.04 5.88
CA LEU A 63 9.20 1.27 6.04
C LEU A 63 9.56 1.98 7.36
N LEU A 64 9.67 1.24 8.47
CA LEU A 64 10.08 1.80 9.77
C LEU A 64 11.51 2.34 9.75
N GLY A 65 12.40 1.76 8.95
CA GLY A 65 13.77 2.24 8.74
C GLY A 65 13.88 3.44 7.79
N ARG A 66 12.78 3.97 7.26
CA ARG A 66 12.77 5.04 6.24
C ARG A 66 11.96 6.25 6.69
N PRO A 67 12.55 7.18 7.47
CA PRO A 67 11.88 8.38 7.96
C PRO A 67 11.26 9.24 6.84
N ASP A 68 11.89 9.27 5.67
CA ASP A 68 11.39 9.98 4.48
C ASP A 68 10.09 9.39 3.93
N LEU A 69 9.90 8.07 4.03
CA LEU A 69 8.65 7.40 3.65
C LEU A 69 7.61 7.49 4.76
N LEU A 70 8.03 7.39 6.03
CA LEU A 70 7.14 7.57 7.18
C LEU A 70 6.49 8.96 7.20
N ALA A 71 7.21 9.99 6.75
CA ALA A 71 6.69 11.35 6.63
C ALA A 71 5.49 11.47 5.67
N LEU A 72 5.27 10.50 4.78
CA LEU A 72 4.14 10.47 3.85
C LEU A 72 2.86 9.88 4.47
N LEU A 73 2.97 9.14 5.58
CA LEU A 73 1.85 8.38 6.15
C LEU A 73 0.75 9.24 6.80
N PRO A 74 1.03 10.39 7.45
CA PRO A 74 -0.02 11.23 8.05
C PRO A 74 -1.11 11.63 7.05
N ASP A 75 -0.76 11.89 5.79
CA ASP A 75 -1.70 12.28 4.72
C ASP A 75 -2.61 11.12 4.26
N LEU A 76 -2.25 9.88 4.62
CA LEU A 76 -3.01 8.67 4.29
C LEU A 76 -4.01 8.29 5.38
N ARG A 77 -3.97 8.92 6.55
CA ARG A 77 -4.86 8.60 7.68
C ARG A 77 -6.33 8.75 7.29
N GLY A 78 -7.09 7.68 7.44
CA GLY A 78 -8.50 7.60 7.08
C GLY A 78 -8.80 7.51 5.58
N ARG A 79 -7.78 7.30 4.74
CA ARG A 79 -7.95 7.12 3.29
C ARG A 79 -8.20 5.64 2.94
N ARG A 80 -8.69 5.41 1.72
CA ARG A 80 -8.72 4.08 1.10
C ARG A 80 -7.46 3.89 0.27
N LEU A 81 -6.69 2.85 0.56
CA LEU A 81 -5.45 2.51 -0.15
C LEU A 81 -5.72 1.38 -1.15
N GLY A 82 -5.24 1.55 -2.38
CA GLY A 82 -5.46 0.61 -3.47
C GLY A 82 -4.25 -0.26 -3.77
N CYS A 83 -4.45 -1.59 -3.78
CA CYS A 83 -3.48 -2.57 -4.26
C CYS A 83 -4.17 -3.77 -4.93
N TRP A 84 -3.43 -4.62 -5.65
CA TRP A 84 -3.99 -5.85 -6.25
C TRP A 84 -3.85 -7.10 -5.37
N CYS A 85 -3.03 -7.06 -4.31
CA CYS A 85 -2.75 -8.25 -3.49
C CYS A 85 -3.95 -8.68 -2.63
N VAL A 86 -4.77 -7.73 -2.17
CA VAL A 86 -5.97 -8.00 -1.36
C VAL A 86 -6.90 -8.97 -2.11
N PRO A 87 -7.47 -10.03 -1.48
CA PRO A 87 -7.59 -10.27 -0.04
C PRO A 87 -6.41 -11.03 0.59
N GLU A 88 -5.37 -11.36 -0.16
CA GLU A 88 -4.14 -11.85 0.46
C GLU A 88 -3.46 -10.70 1.22
N ARG A 89 -2.68 -11.03 2.26
CA ARG A 89 -1.94 -10.03 3.02
C ARG A 89 -1.16 -9.10 2.07
N CYS A 90 -1.14 -7.82 2.39
CA CYS A 90 -0.64 -6.78 1.49
C CYS A 90 0.23 -5.76 2.23
N HIS A 91 1.25 -5.23 1.54
CA HIS A 91 2.08 -4.15 2.09
C HIS A 91 1.25 -2.90 2.44
N ALA A 92 0.14 -2.67 1.73
CA ALA A 92 -0.77 -1.57 2.01
C ALA A 92 -1.47 -1.68 3.37
N GLU A 93 -1.58 -2.88 3.95
CA GLU A 93 -2.11 -3.08 5.31
C GLU A 93 -1.13 -2.52 6.35
N VAL A 94 0.18 -2.70 6.14
CA VAL A 94 1.23 -2.10 6.98
C VAL A 94 1.19 -0.58 6.90
N ILE A 95 1.02 -0.03 5.68
CA ILE A 95 0.86 1.43 5.49
C ILE A 95 -0.36 1.94 6.26
N ALA A 96 -1.51 1.26 6.14
CA ALA A 96 -2.74 1.65 6.80
C ALA A 96 -2.61 1.62 8.33
N GLU A 97 -2.01 0.56 8.88
CA GLU A 97 -1.75 0.44 10.31
C GLU A 97 -0.87 1.57 10.83
N LEU A 98 0.25 1.85 10.16
CA LEU A 98 1.19 2.90 10.59
C LEU A 98 0.66 4.32 10.36
N ALA A 99 -0.24 4.53 9.40
CA ALA A 99 -0.94 5.81 9.23
C ALA A 99 -1.94 6.07 10.38
N ASP A 100 -2.63 5.02 10.84
CA ASP A 100 -3.59 5.12 11.94
C ASP A 100 -2.92 5.11 13.32
N THR A 101 -1.82 4.38 13.46
CA THR A 101 -1.05 4.22 14.69
C THR A 101 0.45 4.40 14.40
N PRO A 102 0.91 5.65 14.26
CA PRO A 102 2.32 5.92 14.00
C PRO A 102 3.19 5.44 15.18
N PRO A 103 4.43 4.98 14.91
CA PRO A 103 5.34 4.59 15.98
C PRO A 103 5.59 5.78 16.90
N ARG A 104 5.56 5.54 18.22
CA ARG A 104 5.90 6.57 19.20
C ARG A 104 7.39 6.88 19.06
N THR A 105 7.70 8.12 18.71
CA THR A 105 9.08 8.64 18.63
C THR A 105 9.68 8.78 20.02
#